data_AF-A0A357F1V2-F1
#
_entry.id   AF-A0A357F1V2-F1
#
_cell.length_a   1.000
_cell.length_b   1.000
_cell.length_c   1.000
_cell.angle_alpha   90.00
_cell.angle_beta   90.00
_cell.angle_gamma   90.00
#
_symmetry.space_group_name_H-M   'P 1'
#
loop_
_entity.id
_entity.type
_entity.pdbx_description
1 polymer ?
#
loop_
_entity_poly.entity_id
_entity_poly.type
_entity_poly.pdbx_seq_one_letter_code
_entity_poly.pdbx_strand_id
1 'polypeptide(L)'
;MVYSSLLRNTLFAGHTGRFLVIIAALFLFAASAVFAQDTPPVRKPAVVIPTPSPVDLPEEPPPVAPNFEADLRPLPSAERVGVDIANQMPITLEEAIAMALKNNNDIDAARNDTKISEFVLRGARGVFDPRISTETYFEDQSIPSASAIGGQVNGSISQTRYFGSAQLTGATPYLGGSYSASLNATRSTTSNTNSFLNPQFPSVLNLSYTQPLFRNFRIDNNRRQIAIAKKNLALSDFQFRQQAIGVIS
;
A
#
# COMPACT_ATOMS: atom_id res chain seq x y z
N MET A 1 19.25 -41.22 -31.96
CA MET A 1 17.87 -40.72 -31.79
C MET A 1 17.96 -39.36 -31.11
N VAL A 2 18.35 -38.32 -31.86
CA VAL A 2 18.55 -36.95 -31.37
C VAL A 2 18.23 -35.99 -32.51
N TYR A 3 17.15 -35.22 -32.39
CA TYR A 3 16.84 -34.02 -33.20
C TYR A 3 16.65 -32.92 -32.15
N SER A 4 17.43 -31.84 -32.01
CA SER A 4 18.04 -30.93 -33.00
C SER A 4 17.05 -30.43 -34.05
N SER A 5 16.28 -29.40 -33.72
CA SER A 5 16.03 -28.23 -34.58
C SER A 5 14.97 -27.31 -33.95
N LEU A 6 14.97 -26.05 -34.39
CA LEU A 6 14.01 -24.97 -34.07
C LEU A 6 14.41 -23.98 -32.96
N LEU A 7 15.69 -23.63 -32.90
CA LEU A 7 16.10 -22.24 -32.69
C LEU A 7 16.29 -21.58 -34.06
N ARG A 8 15.23 -20.97 -34.60
CA ARG A 8 15.32 -19.85 -35.55
C ARG A 8 13.92 -19.33 -35.87
N ASN A 9 13.85 -18.00 -35.92
CA ASN A 9 12.84 -17.18 -36.58
C ASN A 9 11.68 -16.67 -35.71
N THR A 10 11.90 -15.48 -35.12
CA THR A 10 11.03 -14.29 -35.24
C THR A 10 11.77 -13.10 -34.64
N LEU A 11 12.70 -12.53 -35.43
CA LEU A 11 13.01 -11.11 -35.34
C LEU A 11 11.84 -10.36 -36.01
N PHE A 12 11.54 -9.15 -35.56
CA PHE A 12 10.41 -8.26 -35.93
C PHE A 12 9.11 -8.45 -35.14
N ALA A 13 8.98 -7.69 -34.04
CA ALA A 13 7.96 -6.64 -33.91
C ALA A 13 7.89 -6.12 -32.45
N GLY A 14 8.01 -4.79 -32.30
CA GLY A 14 7.28 -4.04 -31.28
C GLY A 14 7.75 -4.14 -29.83
N HIS A 15 8.05 -2.99 -29.24
CA HIS A 15 8.45 -2.75 -27.85
C HIS A 15 7.45 -3.25 -26.77
N THR A 16 6.35 -3.88 -27.17
CA THR A 16 5.23 -4.39 -26.36
C THR A 16 5.39 -5.84 -25.87
N GLY A 17 6.37 -6.60 -26.39
CA GLY A 17 6.59 -8.00 -25.99
C GLY A 17 7.32 -8.22 -24.66
N ARG A 18 7.91 -7.18 -24.06
CA ARG A 18 8.72 -7.31 -22.85
C ARG A 18 7.91 -7.31 -21.53
N PHE A 19 6.66 -6.85 -21.55
CA PHE A 19 5.80 -6.82 -20.36
C PHE A 19 5.06 -8.14 -20.11
N LEU A 20 4.86 -8.97 -21.13
CA LEU A 20 4.08 -10.20 -21.03
C LEU A 20 4.88 -11.38 -20.44
N VAL A 21 6.22 -11.33 -20.54
CA VAL A 21 7.10 -12.37 -20.01
C VAL A 21 7.27 -12.27 -18.48
N ILE A 22 7.02 -11.09 -17.88
CA ILE A 22 7.17 -10.90 -16.43
C ILE A 22 5.94 -11.45 -15.65
N ILE A 23 4.75 -11.48 -16.27
CA ILE A 23 3.53 -11.98 -15.62
C ILE A 23 3.51 -13.51 -15.55
N ALA A 24 4.16 -14.21 -16.49
CA ALA A 24 4.25 -15.67 -16.51
C ALA A 24 5.26 -16.24 -15.50
N ALA A 25 6.21 -15.43 -15.01
CA ALA A 25 7.25 -15.86 -14.06
C ALA A 25 6.88 -15.64 -12.59
N LEU A 26 5.72 -15.03 -12.28
CA LEU A 26 5.31 -14.72 -10.90
C LEU A 26 4.29 -15.69 -10.31
N PHE A 27 3.92 -16.75 -11.04
CA PHE A 27 2.94 -17.75 -10.60
C PHE A 27 3.54 -18.96 -9.86
N LEU A 28 4.81 -18.88 -9.43
CA LEU A 28 5.49 -19.98 -8.78
C LEU A 28 6.31 -19.53 -7.57
N PHE A 29 5.68 -18.93 -6.54
CA PHE A 29 6.12 -19.00 -5.14
C PHE A 29 5.10 -18.29 -4.24
N ALA A 30 4.14 -19.01 -3.68
CA ALA A 30 3.34 -18.55 -2.55
C ALA A 30 3.34 -19.65 -1.47
N ALA A 31 4.52 -19.83 -0.85
CA ALA A 31 4.66 -20.60 0.36
C ALA A 31 4.42 -19.67 1.56
N SER A 32 3.54 -20.13 2.43
CA SER A 32 3.10 -19.54 3.70
C SER A 32 4.25 -19.03 4.58
N ALA A 33 4.16 -17.78 5.02
CA ALA A 33 4.84 -17.25 6.18
C ALA A 33 3.79 -16.77 7.19
N VAL A 34 3.56 -17.55 8.24
CA VAL A 34 2.84 -17.11 9.44
C VAL A 34 3.85 -16.33 10.26
N PHE A 35 3.71 -15.00 10.29
CA PHE A 35 4.48 -14.17 11.19
C PHE A 35 3.84 -14.22 12.58
N ALA A 36 4.64 -14.58 13.59
CA ALA A 36 4.28 -14.44 14.98
C ALA A 36 3.98 -12.96 15.28
N GLN A 37 2.84 -12.71 15.91
CA GLN A 37 2.43 -11.39 16.35
C GLN A 37 3.27 -11.01 17.58
N ASP A 38 4.24 -10.12 17.40
CA ASP A 38 4.94 -9.48 18.51
C ASP A 38 3.93 -8.76 19.39
N THR A 39 3.96 -9.04 20.68
CA THR A 39 3.14 -8.38 21.68
C THR A 39 3.55 -6.90 21.75
N PRO A 40 2.58 -5.96 21.79
CA PRO A 40 2.90 -4.55 21.92
C PRO A 40 3.65 -4.29 23.24
N PRO A 41 4.67 -3.42 23.25
CA PRO A 41 5.41 -3.12 24.47
C PRO A 41 4.47 -2.50 25.53
N VAL A 42 4.49 -3.07 26.73
CA VAL A 42 3.80 -2.52 27.89
C VAL A 42 4.29 -1.10 28.16
N ARG A 43 3.40 -0.12 28.03
CA ARG A 43 3.65 1.28 28.40
C ARG A 43 3.92 1.33 29.90
N LYS A 44 5.17 1.56 30.30
CA LYS A 44 5.51 1.90 31.70
C LYS A 44 4.65 3.12 32.09
N PRO A 45 3.93 3.09 33.22
CA PRO A 45 3.18 4.26 33.67
C PRO A 45 4.13 5.44 33.85
N ALA A 46 3.74 6.59 33.32
CA ALA A 46 4.46 7.84 33.55
C ALA A 46 4.50 8.11 35.06
N VAL A 47 5.68 8.27 35.61
CA VAL A 47 5.85 8.82 36.96
C VAL A 47 5.34 10.27 36.88
N VAL A 48 4.18 10.50 37.47
CA VAL A 48 3.71 11.85 37.75
C VAL A 48 4.64 12.38 38.83
N ILE A 49 5.62 13.19 38.44
CA ILE A 49 6.31 14.05 39.40
C ILE A 49 5.23 15.04 39.85
N PRO A 50 4.83 15.07 41.14
CA PRO A 50 3.92 16.10 41.60
C PRO A 50 4.60 17.45 41.34
N THR A 51 3.92 18.31 40.58
CA THR A 51 4.22 19.74 40.58
C THR A 51 4.24 20.16 42.05
N PRO A 52 5.36 20.69 42.59
CA PRO A 52 5.33 21.21 43.94
C PRO A 52 4.25 22.28 43.98
N SER A 53 3.36 22.20 44.98
CA SER A 53 2.40 23.25 45.29
C SER A 53 3.13 24.60 45.29
N PRO A 54 2.51 25.70 44.83
CA PRO A 54 3.11 27.02 44.94
C PRO A 54 3.51 27.21 46.40
N VAL A 55 4.81 27.36 46.65
CA VAL A 55 5.28 27.85 47.95
C VAL A 55 4.74 29.27 48.02
N ASP A 56 3.79 29.52 48.91
CA ASP A 56 3.41 30.89 49.29
C ASP A 56 4.68 31.55 49.82
N LEU A 57 5.31 32.35 48.95
CA LEU A 57 6.39 33.23 49.36
C LEU A 57 5.74 34.27 50.30
N PRO A 58 6.29 34.49 51.51
CA PRO A 58 5.85 35.59 52.34
C PRO A 58 5.88 36.88 51.49
N GLU A 59 4.77 37.62 51.50
CA GLU A 59 4.55 38.82 50.67
C GLU A 59 5.44 40.01 51.08
N GLU A 60 6.30 39.81 52.08
CA GLU A 60 7.23 40.81 52.60
C GLU A 60 8.67 40.27 52.51
N PRO A 61 9.57 40.92 51.75
CA PRO A 61 10.97 40.51 51.72
C PRO A 61 11.56 40.62 53.13
N PRO A 62 12.38 39.65 53.58
CA PRO A 62 13.02 39.75 54.88
C PRO A 62 13.82 41.05 54.94
N PRO A 63 13.82 41.75 56.09
CA PRO A 63 14.53 43.02 56.21
C PRO A 63 16.01 42.81 55.85
N VAL A 64 16.49 43.58 54.88
CA VAL A 64 17.90 43.59 54.48
C VAL A 64 18.73 43.85 55.75
N ALA A 65 19.66 42.94 56.06
CA ALA A 65 20.51 43.07 57.23
C ALA A 65 21.23 44.43 57.19
N PRO A 66 21.28 45.19 58.31
CA PRO A 66 22.08 46.41 58.35
C PRO A 66 23.54 46.04 58.03
N ASN A 67 24.08 46.61 56.94
CA ASN A 67 25.42 46.37 56.37
C ASN A 67 25.57 45.27 55.29
N PHE A 68 24.50 44.91 54.56
CA PHE A 68 24.67 44.08 53.36
C PHE A 68 25.27 44.89 52.20
N GLU A 69 26.55 44.68 51.90
CA GLU A 69 27.18 45.05 50.62
C GLU A 69 27.22 43.83 49.70
N ALA A 70 26.67 43.97 48.49
CA ALA A 70 26.77 42.93 47.47
C ALA A 70 28.15 43.02 46.79
N ASP A 71 28.89 41.91 46.74
CA ASP A 71 30.11 41.84 45.93
C ASP A 71 29.80 42.26 44.49
N LEU A 72 30.56 43.23 43.97
CA LEU A 72 30.42 43.69 42.60
C LEU A 72 30.76 42.54 41.64
N ARG A 73 29.72 41.88 41.13
CA ARG A 73 29.88 40.88 40.08
C ARG A 73 30.41 41.59 38.83
N PRO A 74 31.48 41.08 38.18
CA PRO A 74 31.96 41.65 36.94
C PRO A 74 30.85 41.61 35.89
N LEU A 75 30.73 42.68 35.10
CA LEU A 75 29.74 42.77 34.04
C LEU A 75 29.91 41.59 33.07
N PRO A 76 28.80 40.98 32.60
CA PRO A 76 28.88 39.92 31.59
C PRO A 76 29.58 40.46 30.33
N SER A 77 30.40 39.64 29.69
CA SER A 77 31.10 40.03 28.46
C SER A 77 30.08 40.44 27.39
N ALA A 78 30.39 41.49 26.63
CA ALA A 78 29.55 41.96 25.51
C ALA A 78 29.56 41.01 24.29
N GLU A 79 30.21 39.85 24.42
CA GLU A 79 30.24 38.82 23.40
C GLU A 79 28.88 38.15 23.33
N ARG A 80 28.22 38.27 22.18
CA ARG A 80 26.91 37.67 21.97
C ARG A 80 27.09 36.15 21.89
N VAL A 81 26.70 35.47 22.96
CA VAL A 81 26.78 34.01 23.07
C VAL A 81 26.18 33.36 21.83
N GLY A 82 26.98 32.59 21.09
CA GLY A 82 26.56 31.88 19.87
C GLY A 82 26.80 32.59 18.53
N VAL A 83 27.47 33.75 18.50
CA VAL A 83 27.87 34.40 17.24
C VAL A 83 29.40 34.44 17.14
N ASP A 84 29.96 33.59 16.28
CA ASP A 84 31.39 33.60 15.98
C ASP A 84 31.71 34.71 14.97
N ILE A 85 32.24 35.82 15.49
CA ILE A 85 32.60 37.00 14.69
C ILE A 85 33.80 36.72 13.77
N ALA A 86 34.60 35.68 14.08
CA ALA A 86 35.78 35.30 13.32
C ALA A 86 35.43 34.47 12.07
N ASN A 87 34.24 33.86 12.02
CA ASN A 87 33.84 32.93 10.97
C ASN A 87 32.55 33.38 10.27
N GLN A 88 32.61 34.56 9.65
CA GLN A 88 31.50 35.13 8.87
C GLN A 88 31.46 34.49 7.49
N MET A 89 30.31 33.90 7.12
CA MET A 89 30.08 33.37 5.77
C MET A 89 29.34 34.43 4.93
N PRO A 90 30.01 35.11 3.98
CA PRO A 90 29.35 36.06 3.10
C PRO A 90 28.50 35.30 2.08
N ILE A 91 27.18 35.31 2.28
CA ILE A 91 26.20 34.69 1.38
C ILE A 91 25.44 35.74 0.58
N THR A 92 25.13 35.42 -0.67
CA THR A 92 24.19 36.23 -1.47
C THR A 92 22.75 35.97 -1.02
N LEU A 93 21.82 36.89 -1.32
CA LEU A 93 20.40 36.70 -1.00
C LEU A 93 19.84 35.42 -1.64
N GLU A 94 20.23 35.12 -2.87
CA GLU A 94 19.81 33.90 -3.57
C GLU A 94 20.33 32.64 -2.88
N GLU A 95 21.59 32.66 -2.43
CA GLU A 95 22.19 31.55 -1.68
C GLU A 95 21.53 31.36 -0.30
N ALA A 96 21.19 32.45 0.38
CA ALA A 96 20.45 32.42 1.63
C ALA A 96 19.05 31.79 1.45
N ILE A 97 18.33 32.16 0.39
CA ILE A 97 17.02 31.58 0.05
C ILE A 97 17.15 30.09 -0.30
N ALA A 98 18.12 29.73 -1.13
CA ALA A 98 18.33 28.34 -1.51
C ALA A 98 18.69 27.46 -0.30
N MET A 99 19.53 27.97 0.61
CA MET A 99 19.90 27.29 1.84
C MET A 99 18.70 27.17 2.81
N ALA A 100 17.89 28.22 2.93
CA ALA A 100 16.68 28.21 3.74
C ALA A 100 15.67 27.19 3.21
N LEU A 101 15.35 27.20 1.91
CA LEU A 101 14.40 26.26 1.31
C LEU A 101 14.88 24.80 1.34
N LYS A 102 16.19 24.57 1.23
CA LYS A 102 16.77 23.21 1.25
C LYS A 102 16.81 22.60 2.65
N ASN A 103 17.00 23.42 3.68
CA ASN A 103 17.17 22.95 5.05
C ASN A 103 15.91 23.14 5.92
N ASN A 104 14.79 23.56 5.33
CA ASN A 104 13.54 23.76 6.05
C ASN A 104 12.70 22.48 6.07
N ASN A 105 12.46 21.95 7.27
CA ASN A 105 11.67 20.74 7.51
C ASN A 105 10.19 20.87 7.09
N ASP A 106 9.61 22.07 7.15
CA ASP A 106 8.21 22.31 6.76
C ASP A 106 8.03 22.18 5.24
N ILE A 107 9.00 22.69 4.47
CA ILE A 107 9.04 22.52 3.01
C ILE A 107 9.17 21.03 2.64
N ASP A 108 9.99 20.29 3.37
CA ASP A 108 10.12 18.85 3.18
C ASP A 108 8.83 18.10 3.56
N ALA A 109 8.14 18.51 4.63
CA ALA A 109 6.84 17.96 5.01
C ALA A 109 5.79 18.19 3.91
N ALA A 110 5.62 19.42 3.41
CA ALA A 110 4.65 19.69 2.36
C ALA A 110 5.00 19.05 1.01
N ARG A 111 6.31 18.88 0.72
CA ARG A 111 6.75 18.06 -0.42
C ARG A 111 6.29 16.61 -0.26
N ASN A 112 6.42 16.05 0.94
CA ASN A 112 5.96 14.69 1.23
C ASN A 112 4.44 14.57 1.14
N ASP A 113 3.69 15.56 1.64
CA ASP A 113 2.22 15.60 1.49
C ASP A 113 1.78 15.60 0.03
N THR A 114 2.47 16.36 -0.82
CA THR A 114 2.21 16.38 -2.27
C THR A 114 2.46 15.00 -2.89
N LYS A 115 3.55 14.31 -2.51
CA LYS A 115 3.83 12.94 -2.97
C LYS A 115 2.78 11.94 -2.47
N ILE A 116 2.33 12.07 -1.22
CA ILE A 116 1.26 11.23 -0.66
C ILE A 116 0.00 11.40 -1.50
N SER A 117 -0.42 12.63 -1.77
CA SER A 117 -1.57 12.91 -2.65
C SER A 117 -1.41 12.33 -4.06
N GLU A 118 -0.18 12.29 -4.60
CA GLU A 118 0.10 11.65 -5.87
C GLU A 118 -0.11 10.13 -5.81
N PHE A 119 0.38 9.48 -4.76
CA PHE A 119 0.15 8.05 -4.55
C PHE A 119 -1.32 7.73 -4.30
N VAL A 120 -2.07 8.60 -3.61
CA VAL A 120 -3.52 8.46 -3.47
C VAL A 120 -4.21 8.53 -4.84
N LEU A 121 -3.84 9.50 -5.69
CA LEU A 121 -4.39 9.59 -7.05
C LEU A 121 -4.02 8.36 -7.89
N ARG A 122 -2.80 7.84 -7.76
CA ARG A 122 -2.36 6.63 -8.44
C ARG A 122 -3.14 5.41 -7.98
N GLY A 123 -3.34 5.24 -6.68
CA GLY A 123 -4.16 4.18 -6.10
C GLY A 123 -5.62 4.25 -6.56
N ALA A 124 -6.20 5.45 -6.62
CA ALA A 124 -7.56 5.65 -7.13
C ALA A 124 -7.70 5.25 -8.61
N ARG A 125 -6.65 5.41 -9.43
CA ARG A 125 -6.65 4.94 -10.83
C ARG A 125 -6.60 3.42 -10.95
N GLY A 126 -6.05 2.73 -9.94
CA GLY A 126 -5.95 1.27 -9.92
C GLY A 126 -7.29 0.53 -9.95
N VAL A 127 -8.42 1.23 -9.75
CA VAL A 127 -9.76 0.68 -9.92
C VAL A 127 -10.01 0.19 -11.37
N PHE A 128 -9.31 0.74 -12.36
CA PHE A 128 -9.42 0.32 -13.75
C PHE A 128 -8.35 -0.72 -14.16
N ASP A 129 -7.49 -1.14 -13.24
CA ASP A 129 -6.49 -2.16 -13.53
C ASP A 129 -7.17 -3.54 -13.55
N PRO A 130 -6.90 -4.38 -14.57
CA PRO A 130 -7.46 -5.72 -14.63
C PRO A 130 -6.96 -6.56 -13.44
N ARG A 131 -7.90 -7.16 -12.70
CA ARG A 131 -7.58 -8.11 -11.64
C ARG A 131 -7.66 -9.53 -12.19
N ILE A 132 -6.53 -10.23 -12.15
CA ILE A 132 -6.43 -11.66 -12.42
C ILE A 132 -6.42 -12.39 -11.07
N SER A 133 -7.21 -13.44 -10.95
CA SER A 133 -7.26 -14.30 -9.77
C SER A 133 -7.28 -15.75 -10.23
N THR A 134 -6.40 -16.56 -9.65
CA THR A 134 -6.24 -17.95 -10.02
C THR A 134 -6.36 -18.77 -8.75
N GLU A 135 -7.15 -19.84 -8.80
CA GLU A 135 -7.29 -20.76 -7.68
C GLU A 135 -7.02 -22.16 -8.20
N THR A 136 -6.29 -22.95 -7.43
CA THR A 136 -6.05 -24.35 -7.77
C THR A 136 -6.02 -25.14 -6.49
N TYR A 137 -6.77 -26.23 -6.44
CA TYR A 137 -6.75 -27.12 -5.30
C TYR A 137 -6.82 -28.58 -5.75
N PHE A 138 -6.22 -29.41 -4.91
CA PHE A 138 -6.33 -30.85 -4.99
C PHE A 138 -7.05 -31.34 -3.75
N GLU A 139 -8.09 -32.13 -3.95
CA GLU A 139 -8.90 -32.69 -2.89
C GLU A 139 -8.99 -34.20 -3.10
N ASP A 140 -8.70 -34.96 -2.05
CA ASP A 140 -8.96 -36.38 -2.01
C ASP A 140 -9.89 -36.65 -0.83
N GLN A 141 -11.07 -37.18 -1.13
CA GLN A 141 -12.14 -37.39 -0.17
C GLN A 141 -12.57 -38.86 -0.21
N SER A 142 -12.56 -39.52 0.95
CA SER A 142 -13.16 -40.84 1.10
C SER A 142 -14.51 -40.72 1.81
N ILE A 143 -15.58 -41.05 1.10
CA ILE A 143 -16.95 -41.02 1.59
C ILE A 143 -17.35 -42.45 1.95
N PRO A 144 -17.43 -42.82 3.24
CA PRO A 144 -17.92 -44.13 3.64
C PRO A 144 -19.41 -44.23 3.32
N SER A 145 -19.85 -45.38 2.81
CA SER A 145 -21.25 -45.62 2.46
C SER A 145 -21.69 -46.99 2.99
N ALA A 146 -22.89 -47.04 3.58
CA ALA A 146 -23.47 -48.28 4.12
C ALA A 146 -24.24 -49.09 3.07
N SER A 147 -24.37 -48.60 1.83
CA SER A 147 -25.19 -49.23 0.79
C SER A 147 -24.41 -50.25 -0.03
N ALA A 148 -24.87 -51.51 -0.05
CA ALA A 148 -24.28 -52.58 -0.87
C ALA A 148 -24.45 -52.38 -2.39
N ILE A 149 -25.41 -51.55 -2.83
CA ILE A 149 -25.68 -51.24 -4.25
C ILE A 149 -25.05 -49.88 -4.65
N GLY A 150 -24.45 -49.16 -3.69
CA GLY A 150 -23.92 -47.81 -3.87
C GLY A 150 -22.67 -47.69 -4.77
N GLY A 151 -22.21 -48.79 -5.36
CA GLY A 151 -21.05 -48.83 -6.25
C GLY A 151 -19.70 -48.66 -5.56
N GLN A 152 -19.65 -48.93 -4.24
CA GLN A 152 -18.43 -48.85 -3.44
C GLN A 152 -17.52 -50.07 -3.64
N VAL A 153 -16.21 -49.83 -3.69
CA VAL A 153 -15.18 -50.88 -3.67
C VAL A 153 -14.52 -50.81 -2.29
N ASN A 154 -14.79 -51.79 -1.42
CA ASN A 154 -14.30 -51.87 -0.03
C ASN A 154 -14.92 -50.86 0.98
N GLY A 155 -16.24 -50.68 0.97
CA GLY A 155 -16.95 -49.96 2.05
C GLY A 155 -16.90 -48.43 2.00
N SER A 156 -16.16 -47.86 1.06
CA SER A 156 -16.05 -46.41 0.85
C SER A 156 -15.89 -46.06 -0.63
N ILE A 157 -16.22 -44.81 -0.96
CA ILE A 157 -16.01 -44.23 -2.29
C ILE A 157 -14.92 -43.17 -2.15
N SER A 158 -13.80 -43.37 -2.83
CA SER A 158 -12.77 -42.34 -2.97
C SER A 158 -13.13 -41.44 -4.15
N GLN A 159 -13.10 -40.14 -3.92
CA GLN A 159 -13.28 -39.11 -4.92
C GLN A 159 -12.09 -38.17 -4.87
N THR A 160 -11.36 -38.11 -5.97
CA THR A 160 -10.24 -37.20 -6.13
C THR A 160 -10.65 -36.09 -7.10
N ARG A 161 -10.38 -34.84 -6.73
CA ARG A 161 -10.73 -33.65 -7.49
C ARG A 161 -9.48 -32.79 -7.66
N TYR A 162 -9.18 -32.47 -8.91
CA TYR A 162 -8.24 -31.43 -9.27
C TYR A 162 -9.01 -30.28 -9.87
N PHE A 163 -9.00 -29.13 -9.20
CA PHE A 163 -9.70 -27.93 -9.65
C PHE A 163 -8.68 -26.86 -10.00
N GLY A 164 -8.91 -26.19 -11.13
CA GLY A 164 -8.23 -24.97 -11.51
C GLY A 164 -9.24 -23.95 -12.00
N SER A 165 -9.15 -22.72 -11.49
CA SER A 165 -9.89 -21.58 -11.99
C SER A 165 -8.97 -20.43 -12.34
N ALA A 166 -9.36 -19.67 -13.36
CA ALA A 166 -8.77 -18.40 -13.70
C ALA A 166 -9.89 -17.39 -13.92
N GLN A 167 -9.83 -16.27 -13.21
CA GLN A 167 -10.78 -15.18 -13.29
C GLN A 167 -10.05 -13.89 -13.66
N LEU A 168 -10.59 -13.20 -14.65
CA LEU A 168 -10.20 -11.85 -15.05
C LEU A 168 -11.40 -10.94 -14.83
N THR A 169 -11.23 -9.89 -14.03
CA THR A 169 -12.27 -8.90 -13.76
C THR A 169 -11.70 -7.50 -13.94
N GLY A 170 -12.56 -6.56 -14.33
CA GLY A 170 -12.15 -5.16 -14.39
C GLY A 170 -13.30 -4.23 -14.71
N ALA A 171 -13.05 -2.95 -14.47
CA ALA A 171 -13.94 -1.86 -14.87
C ALA A 171 -13.36 -1.15 -16.09
N THR A 172 -14.24 -0.69 -16.99
CA THR A 172 -13.84 0.11 -18.13
C THR A 172 -13.80 1.59 -17.76
N PRO A 173 -12.73 2.32 -18.10
CA PRO A 173 -12.64 3.75 -17.80
C PRO A 173 -13.66 4.57 -18.60
N TYR A 174 -14.15 4.04 -19.72
CA TYR A 174 -15.15 4.67 -20.59
C TYR A 174 -16.53 4.04 -20.38
N LEU A 175 -17.59 4.85 -20.44
CA LEU A 175 -18.99 4.41 -20.36
C LEU A 175 -19.43 3.71 -19.04
N GLY A 176 -18.52 3.49 -18.09
CA GLY A 176 -18.85 2.98 -16.74
C GLY A 176 -19.18 1.50 -16.71
N GLY A 177 -18.80 0.76 -17.77
CA GLY A 177 -19.06 -0.67 -17.87
C GLY A 177 -18.06 -1.51 -17.06
N SER A 178 -18.42 -2.75 -16.77
CA SER A 178 -17.55 -3.75 -16.15
C SER A 178 -17.51 -5.02 -17.00
N TYR A 179 -16.38 -5.73 -16.94
CA TYR A 179 -16.19 -7.01 -17.61
C TYR A 179 -15.73 -8.07 -16.60
N SER A 180 -16.18 -9.30 -16.80
CA SER A 180 -15.59 -10.46 -16.14
C SER A 180 -15.54 -11.66 -17.05
N ALA A 181 -14.42 -12.38 -16.99
CA ALA A 181 -14.20 -13.65 -17.65
C ALA A 181 -13.77 -14.65 -16.59
N SER A 182 -14.42 -15.80 -16.49
CA SER A 182 -14.01 -16.88 -15.60
C SER A 182 -13.95 -18.20 -16.35
N LEU A 183 -12.84 -18.91 -16.17
CA LEU A 183 -12.62 -20.27 -16.65
C LEU A 183 -12.53 -21.16 -15.42
N ASN A 184 -13.41 -22.14 -15.30
CA ASN A 184 -13.34 -23.17 -14.26
C ASN A 184 -13.14 -24.51 -14.94
N ALA A 185 -12.07 -25.22 -14.60
CA ALA A 185 -11.78 -26.56 -15.10
C ALA A 185 -11.59 -27.49 -13.91
N THR A 186 -12.41 -28.53 -13.85
CA THR A 186 -12.29 -29.56 -12.82
C THR A 186 -12.03 -30.90 -13.48
N ARG A 187 -11.08 -31.67 -12.96
CA ARG A 187 -10.97 -33.10 -13.20
C ARG A 187 -11.42 -33.82 -11.95
N SER A 188 -12.46 -34.66 -12.07
CA SER A 188 -12.90 -35.51 -10.96
C SER A 188 -12.80 -36.98 -11.34
N THR A 189 -12.09 -37.74 -10.51
CA THR A 189 -12.05 -39.21 -10.54
C THR A 189 -12.81 -39.76 -9.35
N THR A 190 -13.48 -40.90 -9.53
CA THR A 190 -14.17 -41.59 -8.44
C THR A 190 -13.88 -43.08 -8.50
N SER A 191 -13.85 -43.78 -7.36
CA SER A 191 -13.79 -45.25 -7.33
C SER A 191 -15.17 -45.91 -7.47
N ASN A 192 -16.24 -45.12 -7.68
CA ASN A 192 -17.61 -45.63 -7.77
C ASN A 192 -17.83 -46.44 -9.06
N THR A 193 -18.22 -47.72 -8.91
CA THR A 193 -18.46 -48.65 -10.03
C THR A 193 -19.73 -48.34 -10.83
N ASN A 194 -20.66 -47.56 -10.28
CA ASN A 194 -21.85 -47.08 -10.98
C ASN A 194 -21.57 -45.80 -11.80
N SER A 195 -20.36 -45.24 -11.74
CA SER A 195 -19.96 -44.09 -12.54
C SER A 195 -19.53 -44.53 -13.93
N PHE A 196 -20.42 -44.40 -14.91
CA PHE A 196 -20.15 -44.79 -16.31
C PHE A 196 -19.10 -43.92 -17.00
N LEU A 197 -18.90 -42.67 -16.55
CA LEU A 197 -17.94 -41.73 -17.12
C LEU A 197 -16.93 -41.28 -16.06
N ASN A 198 -15.73 -41.84 -16.09
CA ASN A 198 -14.69 -41.60 -15.10
C ASN A 198 -13.29 -41.76 -15.73
N PRO A 199 -12.40 -40.76 -15.67
CA PRO A 199 -12.56 -39.40 -15.11
C PRO A 199 -13.56 -38.51 -15.87
N GLN A 200 -14.16 -37.56 -15.16
CA GLN A 200 -14.95 -36.46 -15.75
C GLN A 200 -14.18 -35.14 -15.73
N PHE A 201 -14.43 -34.29 -16.74
CA PHE A 201 -13.74 -33.01 -16.95
C PHE A 201 -14.70 -31.82 -17.16
N PRO A 202 -15.59 -31.50 -16.20
CA PRO A 202 -16.45 -30.33 -16.34
C PRO A 202 -15.62 -29.06 -16.45
N SER A 203 -15.78 -28.36 -17.57
CA SER A 203 -15.09 -27.11 -17.88
C SER A 203 -16.11 -26.06 -18.29
N VAL A 204 -16.10 -24.92 -17.62
CA VAL A 204 -17.08 -23.83 -17.83
C VAL A 204 -16.33 -22.53 -18.06
N LEU A 205 -16.59 -21.90 -19.20
CA LEU A 205 -16.15 -20.54 -19.53
C LEU A 205 -17.34 -19.60 -19.41
N ASN A 206 -17.26 -18.63 -18.50
CA ASN A 206 -18.26 -17.56 -18.38
C ASN A 206 -17.64 -16.25 -18.84
N LEU A 207 -18.32 -15.56 -19.75
CA LEU A 207 -17.98 -14.22 -20.19
C LEU A 207 -19.17 -13.31 -19.90
N SER A 208 -18.94 -12.21 -19.19
CA SER A 208 -19.96 -11.21 -18.92
C SER A 208 -19.43 -9.81 -19.11
N TYR A 209 -20.27 -8.96 -19.69
CA TYR A 209 -20.01 -7.54 -19.89
C TYR A 209 -21.27 -6.77 -19.51
N THR A 210 -21.14 -5.84 -18.56
CA THR A 210 -22.25 -5.03 -18.06
C THR A 210 -22.02 -3.59 -18.48
N GLN A 211 -22.88 -3.07 -19.37
CA GLN A 211 -22.83 -1.68 -19.82
C GLN A 211 -24.04 -0.90 -19.28
N PRO A 212 -23.82 0.13 -18.46
CA PRO A 212 -24.91 1.00 -18.07
C PRO A 212 -25.25 1.97 -19.21
N LEU A 213 -26.54 2.11 -19.54
CA LEU A 213 -26.98 2.92 -20.68
C LEU A 213 -27.18 4.41 -20.34
N PHE A 214 -27.81 4.70 -19.19
CA PHE A 214 -28.16 6.08 -18.81
C PHE A 214 -27.58 6.52 -17.45
N ARG A 215 -27.61 5.63 -16.44
CA ARG A 215 -27.07 5.91 -15.10
C ARG A 215 -25.55 5.64 -15.10
N ASN A 216 -24.73 6.46 -14.46
CA ASN A 216 -23.26 6.30 -14.39
C ASN A 216 -22.50 6.43 -15.73
N PHE A 217 -23.18 6.80 -16.83
CA PHE A 217 -22.54 6.98 -18.13
C PHE A 217 -21.49 8.10 -18.12
N ARG A 218 -21.83 9.26 -17.53
CA ARG A 218 -20.95 10.44 -17.44
C ARG A 218 -20.01 10.36 -16.22
N ILE A 219 -20.57 10.28 -15.03
CA ILE A 219 -19.82 10.17 -13.77
C ILE A 219 -20.33 8.95 -13.01
N ASP A 220 -19.45 7.99 -12.83
CA ASP A 220 -19.62 6.86 -11.92
C ASP A 220 -18.94 7.15 -10.57
N ASN A 221 -19.09 6.24 -9.61
CA ASN A 221 -18.44 6.40 -8.31
C ASN A 221 -16.91 6.40 -8.43
N ASN A 222 -16.34 5.56 -9.30
CA ASN A 222 -14.90 5.38 -9.47
C ASN A 222 -14.22 6.62 -10.08
N ARG A 223 -14.77 7.19 -11.15
CA ARG A 223 -14.30 8.46 -11.73
C ARG A 223 -14.51 9.62 -10.79
N ARG A 224 -15.60 9.64 -10.01
CA ARG A 224 -15.79 10.69 -8.99
C ARG A 224 -14.65 10.67 -7.98
N GLN A 225 -14.27 9.49 -7.49
CA GLN A 225 -13.14 9.33 -6.57
C GLN A 225 -11.82 9.78 -7.20
N ILE A 226 -11.56 9.45 -8.47
CA ILE A 226 -10.35 9.92 -9.18
C ILE A 226 -10.37 11.44 -9.37
N ALA A 227 -11.51 12.04 -9.68
CA ALA A 227 -11.65 13.48 -9.80
C ALA A 227 -11.38 14.19 -8.47
N ILE A 228 -11.89 13.65 -7.35
CA ILE A 228 -11.61 14.15 -6.00
C ILE A 228 -10.12 14.04 -5.69
N ALA A 229 -9.51 12.87 -5.92
CA ALA A 229 -8.07 12.68 -5.69
C ALA A 229 -7.20 13.65 -6.52
N LYS A 230 -7.60 13.93 -7.77
CA LYS A 230 -6.94 14.93 -8.61
C LYS A 230 -7.04 16.35 -8.03
N LYS A 231 -8.20 16.71 -7.47
CA LYS A 231 -8.40 18.01 -6.82
C LYS A 231 -7.59 18.12 -5.52
N ASN A 232 -7.50 17.05 -4.74
CA ASN A 232 -6.68 17.00 -3.53
C ASN A 232 -5.19 17.15 -3.85
N LEU A 233 -4.68 16.50 -4.90
CA LEU A 233 -3.31 16.72 -5.37
C LEU A 233 -3.05 18.17 -5.78
N ALA A 234 -3.96 18.80 -6.51
CA ALA A 234 -3.83 20.21 -6.86
C ALA A 234 -3.83 21.10 -5.61
N LEU A 235 -4.67 20.80 -4.62
CA LEU A 235 -4.69 21.52 -3.34
C LEU A 235 -3.36 21.39 -2.58
N SER A 236 -2.79 20.19 -2.49
CA SER A 236 -1.48 19.98 -1.87
C SER A 236 -0.36 20.75 -2.58
N ASP A 237 -0.38 20.81 -3.93
CA ASP A 237 0.59 21.60 -4.69
C ASP A 237 0.46 23.11 -4.40
N PHE A 238 -0.76 23.64 -4.28
CA PHE A 238 -0.98 25.04 -3.89
C PHE A 238 -0.50 25.33 -2.47
N GLN A 239 -0.75 24.42 -1.52
CA GLN A 239 -0.29 24.55 -0.13
C GLN A 239 1.25 24.53 -0.05
N PHE A 240 1.90 23.64 -0.80
CA PHE A 240 3.36 23.60 -0.91
C PHE A 240 3.93 24.92 -1.43
N ARG A 241 3.34 25.48 -2.49
CA ARG A 241 3.77 26.79 -3.02
C ARG A 241 3.56 27.92 -2.02
N GLN A 242 2.45 27.92 -1.28
CA GLN A 242 2.18 28.91 -0.25
C GLN A 242 3.23 28.86 0.88
N GLN A 243 3.63 27.66 1.31
CA GLN A 243 4.70 27.51 2.29
C GLN A 243 6.05 27.99 1.75
N ALA A 244 6.39 27.65 0.49
CA ALA A 244 7.61 28.14 -0.14
C ALA A 244 7.66 29.67 -0.19
N ILE A 245 6.54 30.33 -0.51
CA ILE A 245 6.45 31.81 -0.48
C ILE A 245 6.66 32.34 0.94
N GLY A 246 6.03 31.72 1.96
CA GLY A 246 6.16 32.15 3.35
C GLY A 246 7.56 32.00 3.95
N VAL A 247 8.40 31.10 3.42
CA VAL A 247 9.81 30.96 3.85
C VAL A 247 10.70 32.01 3.19
N ILE A 248 10.31 32.53 2.01
CA ILE A 248 11.09 33.53 1.27
C ILE A 248 10.77 34.97 1.73
N SER A 249 9.55 35.21 2.20
CA SER A 249 9.07 36.53 2.67
C SER A 249 9.60 36.92 4.04
#